data_AF-A0A1Y1ZBS1-F1
#
_entry.id   AF-A0A1Y1ZBS1-F1
#
_cell.length_a   1.000
_cell.length_b   1.000
_cell.length_c   1.000
_cell.angle_alpha   90.00
_cell.angle_beta   90.00
_cell.angle_gamma   90.00
#
_symmetry.space_group_name_H-M   'P 1'
#
loop_
_entity.id
_entity.type
_entity.pdbx_description
1 polymer ?
#
loop_
_entity_poly.entity_id
_entity_poly.type
_entity_poly.pdbx_seq_one_letter_code
_entity_poly.pdbx_strand_id
1 'polypeptide(L)'
;MNNDTYTNEELSEILESLHIQSDNNSEEFWADKYVEVFGDRELLATILNNAGIQIPEEIVVCPKSWKAFFVERYLLLKRAETTEKAGMELSHDQVQELLKRFQAEQDMDLLVEACVKVLSILDFYPKSASCYHLLGFICYLNNSLHEASTLLQIGKAIDNTYEPISELQREIRNLYDEIEGDEGEQPLLEGNCLSNSLKCILEELFDRFDEDKDGALNVEEMDHFLYTTNGLHPAADFVEQLFQMFSSNEYGLTVQGFFEFFLQQALDNPLETRGDLKKHGYDPKTFTKISV
;
A
#
# COMPACT_ATOMS: atom_id res chain seq x y z
N MET A 1 28.46 -32.55 12.09
CA MET A 1 29.60 -31.81 11.50
C MET A 1 28.99 -30.64 10.77
N ASN A 2 29.04 -29.45 11.36
CA ASN A 2 28.60 -28.22 10.71
C ASN A 2 29.55 -27.94 9.55
N ASN A 3 29.02 -27.90 8.33
CA ASN A 3 29.73 -27.33 7.19
C ASN A 3 29.63 -25.81 7.33
N ASP A 4 30.44 -25.24 8.22
CA ASP A 4 30.62 -23.80 8.25
C ASP A 4 31.34 -23.41 6.93
N THR A 5 30.70 -22.57 6.13
CA THR A 5 31.08 -22.18 4.76
C THR A 5 32.15 -21.08 4.71
N TYR A 6 32.73 -20.72 5.85
CA TYR A 6 33.66 -19.59 6.00
C TYR A 6 34.92 -20.01 6.75
N THR A 7 36.01 -19.31 6.48
CA THR A 7 37.32 -19.52 7.13
C THR A 7 37.40 -18.78 8.47
N ASN A 8 38.29 -19.24 9.37
CA ASN A 8 38.56 -18.54 10.62
C ASN A 8 39.14 -17.12 10.41
N GLU A 9 39.81 -16.91 9.28
CA GLU A 9 40.35 -15.61 8.87
C GLU A 9 39.21 -14.65 8.50
N GLU A 10 38.29 -15.07 7.62
CA GLU A 10 37.08 -14.30 7.26
C GLU A 10 36.24 -13.95 8.50
N LEU A 11 36.05 -14.90 9.43
CA LEU A 11 35.33 -14.61 10.67
C LEU A 11 36.06 -13.56 11.52
N SER A 12 37.39 -13.62 11.61
CA SER A 12 38.17 -12.68 12.40
C SER A 12 38.10 -11.26 11.82
N GLU A 13 38.19 -11.13 10.49
CA GLU A 13 38.02 -9.85 9.80
C GLU A 13 36.64 -9.23 10.05
N ILE A 14 35.58 -10.04 10.02
CA ILE A 14 34.21 -9.57 10.30
C ILE A 14 34.09 -9.06 11.73
N LEU A 15 34.54 -9.86 12.71
CA LEU A 15 34.51 -9.49 14.12
C LEU A 15 35.27 -8.17 14.36
N GLU A 16 36.43 -8.01 13.75
CA GLU A 16 37.22 -6.79 13.85
C GLU A 16 36.51 -5.58 13.22
N SER A 17 35.99 -5.74 12.00
CA SER A 17 35.30 -4.66 11.26
C SER A 17 34.02 -4.17 11.94
N LEU A 18 33.35 -5.05 12.69
CA LEU A 18 32.13 -4.75 13.43
C LEU A 18 32.36 -4.48 14.91
N HIS A 19 33.63 -4.47 15.35
CA HIS A 19 34.03 -4.30 16.75
C HIS A 19 33.35 -5.29 17.72
N ILE A 20 33.12 -6.53 17.27
CA ILE A 20 32.49 -7.59 18.06
C ILE A 20 33.57 -8.34 18.86
N GLN A 21 33.38 -8.46 20.18
CA GLN A 21 34.27 -9.27 21.02
C GLN A 21 34.01 -10.76 20.77
N SER A 22 35.08 -11.56 20.75
CA SER A 22 35.05 -12.99 20.35
C SER A 22 34.38 -13.93 21.36
N ASP A 23 34.11 -13.47 22.58
CA ASP A 23 33.79 -14.35 23.69
C ASP A 23 32.27 -14.59 23.80
N ASN A 24 31.86 -15.80 23.40
CA ASN A 24 30.58 -16.44 23.74
C ASN A 24 29.30 -15.71 23.30
N ASN A 25 29.28 -15.14 22.10
CA ASN A 25 28.07 -14.58 21.49
C ASN A 25 26.99 -15.66 21.33
N SER A 26 25.81 -15.40 21.90
CA SER A 26 24.62 -16.26 21.77
C SER A 26 24.02 -16.20 20.36
N GLU A 27 23.15 -17.14 20.00
CA GLU A 27 22.38 -17.07 18.75
C GLU A 27 21.49 -15.82 18.68
N GLU A 28 20.93 -15.39 19.82
CA GLU A 28 20.15 -14.15 19.95
C GLU A 28 20.97 -12.91 19.57
N PHE A 29 22.23 -12.83 20.03
CA PHE A 29 23.12 -11.73 19.64
C PHE A 29 23.31 -11.65 18.12
N TRP A 30 23.47 -12.79 17.43
CA TRP A 30 23.65 -12.80 15.98
C TRP A 30 22.36 -12.49 15.22
N ALA A 31 21.19 -12.83 15.77
CA ALA A 31 19.90 -12.42 15.24
C ALA A 31 19.74 -10.89 15.32
N ASP A 32 20.02 -10.29 16.49
CA ASP A 32 19.97 -8.85 16.68
C ASP A 32 20.97 -8.13 15.76
N LYS A 33 22.19 -8.67 15.62
CA LYS A 33 23.18 -8.12 14.69
C LYS A 33 22.76 -8.24 13.24
N TYR A 34 22.07 -9.31 12.88
CA TYR A 34 21.49 -9.43 11.54
C TYR A 34 20.47 -8.31 11.29
N VAL A 35 19.53 -8.09 12.22
CA VAL A 35 18.54 -7.01 12.10
C VAL A 35 19.21 -5.63 12.04
N GLU A 36 20.23 -5.38 12.86
CA GLU A 36 20.98 -4.12 12.87
C GLU A 36 21.64 -3.81 11.51
N VAL A 37 22.19 -4.84 10.85
CA VAL A 37 22.95 -4.66 9.60
C VAL A 37 22.07 -4.75 8.36
N PHE A 38 21.15 -5.71 8.33
CA PHE A 38 20.35 -6.07 7.15
C PHE A 38 18.89 -5.62 7.22
N GLY A 39 18.43 -5.14 8.38
CA GLY A 39 17.03 -4.82 8.63
C GLY A 39 16.21 -6.04 9.09
N ASP A 40 15.03 -5.75 9.64
CA ASP A 40 14.10 -6.76 10.14
C ASP A 40 13.22 -7.30 9.00
N ARG A 41 13.56 -8.50 8.49
CA ARG A 41 12.82 -9.14 7.41
C ARG A 41 11.44 -9.64 7.82
N GLU A 42 11.30 -10.07 9.07
CA GLU A 42 10.03 -10.55 9.59
C GLU A 42 9.05 -9.39 9.72
N LEU A 43 9.52 -8.23 10.19
CA LEU A 43 8.74 -6.99 10.20
C LEU A 43 8.31 -6.60 8.78
N LEU A 44 9.23 -6.57 7.81
CA LEU A 44 8.89 -6.22 6.43
C LEU A 44 7.86 -7.18 5.83
N ALA A 45 8.03 -8.49 6.01
CA ALA A 45 7.07 -9.49 5.55
C ALA A 45 5.71 -9.33 6.25
N THR A 46 5.70 -9.04 7.55
CA THR A 46 4.47 -8.78 8.32
C THR A 46 3.73 -7.56 7.78
N ILE A 47 4.43 -6.45 7.52
CA ILE A 47 3.84 -5.24 6.95
C ILE A 47 3.23 -5.54 5.57
N LEU A 48 3.97 -6.25 4.70
CA LEU A 48 3.49 -6.59 3.35
C LEU A 48 2.29 -7.55 3.38
N ASN A 49 2.31 -8.55 4.26
CA ASN A 49 1.20 -9.47 4.44
C ASN A 49 -0.05 -8.75 4.98
N ASN A 50 0.11 -7.79 5.90
CA ASN A 50 -0.98 -6.94 6.39
C ASN A 50 -1.54 -6.05 5.28
N ALA A 51 -0.70 -5.60 4.35
CA ALA A 51 -1.11 -4.93 3.12
C ALA A 51 -1.76 -5.89 2.10
N GLY A 52 -2.03 -7.15 2.43
CA GLY A 52 -2.64 -8.14 1.52
C GLY A 52 -1.67 -8.77 0.50
N ILE A 53 -0.39 -8.43 0.54
CA ILE A 53 0.63 -8.95 -0.38
C ILE A 53 1.29 -10.16 0.27
N GLN A 54 0.90 -11.36 -0.17
CA GLN A 54 1.37 -12.62 0.41
C GLN A 54 2.82 -12.91 0.03
N ILE A 55 3.75 -12.62 0.94
CA ILE A 55 5.17 -12.90 0.73
C ILE A 55 5.45 -14.39 0.99
N PRO A 56 6.17 -15.09 0.07
CA PRO A 56 6.53 -16.48 0.28
C PRO A 56 7.30 -16.71 1.58
N GLU A 57 6.96 -17.76 2.33
CA GLU A 57 7.60 -18.10 3.61
C GLU A 57 9.12 -18.27 3.48
N GLU A 58 9.60 -18.66 2.29
CA GLU A 58 11.02 -18.83 1.96
C GLU A 58 11.84 -17.53 2.10
N ILE A 59 11.18 -16.38 2.03
CA ILE A 59 11.80 -15.05 2.20
C ILE A 59 11.93 -14.69 3.68
N VAL A 60 11.08 -15.26 4.55
CA VAL A 60 11.15 -15.06 6.00
C VAL A 60 12.26 -15.95 6.56
N VAL A 61 13.36 -15.32 6.98
CA VAL A 61 14.56 -16.05 7.38
C VAL A 61 14.41 -16.63 8.79
N CYS A 62 14.40 -17.95 8.90
CA CYS A 62 14.58 -18.67 10.18
C CYS A 62 15.77 -19.65 10.06
N PRO A 63 17.01 -19.16 10.22
CA PRO A 63 18.19 -19.97 9.99
C PRO A 63 18.42 -20.91 11.18
N LYS A 64 19.00 -22.08 10.91
CA LYS A 64 19.39 -23.04 11.96
C LYS A 64 20.52 -22.51 12.87
N SER A 65 21.33 -21.59 12.36
CA SER A 65 22.31 -20.81 13.12
C SER A 65 22.38 -19.41 12.54
N TRP A 66 22.01 -18.43 13.34
CA TRP A 66 22.12 -17.01 13.05
C TRP A 66 23.56 -16.59 12.84
N LYS A 67 24.50 -17.17 13.59
CA LYS A 67 25.93 -16.87 13.40
C LYS A 67 26.40 -17.22 12.00
N ALA A 68 26.17 -18.46 11.57
CA ALA A 68 26.62 -18.93 10.26
C ALA A 68 25.93 -18.13 9.13
N PHE A 69 24.62 -17.89 9.28
CA PHE A 69 23.84 -17.13 8.33
C PHE A 69 24.32 -15.66 8.22
N PHE A 70 24.52 -14.98 9.36
CA PHE A 70 25.03 -13.61 9.38
C PHE A 70 26.38 -13.49 8.67
N VAL A 71 27.32 -14.37 9.00
CA VAL A 71 28.68 -14.37 8.42
C VAL A 71 28.63 -14.56 6.91
N GLU A 72 27.85 -15.53 6.43
CA GLU A 72 27.66 -15.76 5.00
C GLU A 72 27.14 -14.51 4.28
N ARG A 73 26.08 -13.90 4.83
CA ARG A 73 25.45 -12.72 4.22
C ARG A 73 26.35 -11.50 4.27
N TYR A 74 27.11 -11.31 5.34
CA TYR A 74 28.06 -10.22 5.48
C TYR A 74 29.22 -10.33 4.48
N LEU A 75 29.73 -11.54 4.24
CA LEU A 75 30.73 -11.77 3.19
C LEU A 75 30.18 -11.47 1.79
N LEU A 76 28.93 -11.86 1.51
CA LEU A 76 28.27 -11.51 0.25
C LEU A 76 28.12 -9.99 0.09
N LEU A 77 27.71 -9.29 1.15
CA LEU A 77 27.62 -7.84 1.18
C LEU A 77 28.98 -7.19 0.86
N LYS A 78 30.06 -7.63 1.53
CA LYS A 78 31.42 -7.12 1.29
C LYS A 78 31.90 -7.33 -0.14
N ARG A 79 31.59 -8.48 -0.74
CA ARG A 79 31.89 -8.76 -2.15
C ARG A 79 31.06 -7.87 -3.09
N ALA A 80 29.79 -7.64 -2.77
CA ALA A 80 28.92 -6.76 -3.54
C ALA A 80 29.38 -5.29 -3.49
N GLU A 81 29.87 -4.80 -2.34
CA GLU A 81 30.45 -3.44 -2.22
C GLU A 81 31.62 -3.21 -3.20
N THR A 82 32.36 -4.28 -3.55
CA THR A 82 33.45 -4.20 -4.53
C THR A 82 33.00 -4.33 -5.99
N THR A 83 31.77 -4.77 -6.24
CA THR A 83 31.24 -5.07 -7.58
C THR A 83 30.08 -4.12 -7.90
N GLU A 84 30.43 -2.90 -8.34
CA GLU A 84 29.63 -1.80 -8.94
C GLU A 84 28.11 -1.66 -8.72
N LYS A 85 27.71 -0.39 -8.56
CA LYS A 85 26.34 0.17 -8.62
C LYS A 85 25.44 -0.34 -9.77
N ALA A 86 26.02 -0.84 -10.87
CA ALA A 86 25.29 -1.31 -12.04
C ALA A 86 24.32 -2.47 -11.73
N GLY A 87 24.63 -3.34 -10.76
CA GLY A 87 23.73 -4.43 -10.36
C GLY A 87 22.45 -3.95 -9.66
N MET A 88 22.55 -2.84 -8.92
CA MET A 88 21.41 -2.22 -8.25
C MET A 88 20.48 -1.54 -9.26
N GLU A 89 21.04 -0.78 -10.21
CA GLU A 89 20.27 -0.11 -11.28
C GLU A 89 19.49 -1.11 -12.14
N LEU A 90 20.13 -2.20 -12.57
CA LEU A 90 19.46 -3.26 -13.34
C LEU A 90 18.29 -3.90 -12.57
N SER A 91 18.45 -4.07 -11.26
CA SER A 91 17.41 -4.67 -10.41
C SER A 91 16.24 -3.69 -10.18
N HIS A 92 16.52 -2.38 -10.13
CA HIS A 92 15.49 -1.34 -10.07
C HIS A 92 14.66 -1.29 -11.36
N ASP A 93 15.30 -1.37 -12.52
CA ASP A 93 14.61 -1.38 -13.81
C ASP A 93 13.65 -2.58 -13.94
N GLN A 94 14.06 -3.74 -13.43
CA GLN A 94 13.19 -4.93 -13.39
C GLN A 94 11.97 -4.73 -12.50
N VAL A 95 12.15 -4.13 -11.32
CA VAL A 95 11.02 -3.81 -10.43
C VAL A 95 10.08 -2.82 -11.12
N GLN A 96 10.59 -1.77 -11.74
CA GLN A 96 9.77 -0.81 -12.46
C GLN A 96 8.98 -1.45 -13.61
N GLU A 97 9.57 -2.39 -14.34
CA GLU A 97 8.88 -3.11 -15.42
C GLU A 97 7.73 -3.97 -14.88
N LEU A 98 7.94 -4.66 -13.75
CA LEU A 98 6.87 -5.40 -13.08
C LEU A 98 5.72 -4.49 -12.65
N LEU A 99 6.02 -3.31 -12.10
CA LEU A 99 5.00 -2.35 -11.68
C LEU A 99 4.22 -1.78 -12.87
N LYS A 100 4.87 -1.51 -14.01
CA LYS A 100 4.19 -1.08 -15.24
C LYS A 100 3.25 -2.16 -15.75
N ARG A 101 3.68 -3.43 -15.74
CA ARG A 101 2.85 -4.56 -16.13
C ARG A 101 1.67 -4.74 -15.18
N PHE A 102 1.90 -4.62 -13.87
CA PHE A 102 0.82 -4.64 -12.88
C PHE A 102 -0.23 -3.56 -13.16
N GLN A 103 0.18 -2.32 -13.45
CA GLN A 103 -0.77 -1.26 -13.79
C GLN A 103 -1.65 -1.58 -15.01
N ALA A 104 -1.12 -2.35 -15.98
CA ALA A 104 -1.85 -2.75 -17.17
C ALA A 104 -2.71 -4.01 -16.96
N GLU A 105 -2.20 -4.99 -16.22
CA GLU A 105 -2.77 -6.34 -16.10
C GLU A 105 -3.62 -6.52 -14.83
N GLN A 106 -3.40 -5.69 -13.80
CA GLN A 106 -3.97 -5.78 -12.45
C GLN A 106 -3.74 -7.15 -11.78
N ASP A 107 -2.61 -7.79 -12.12
CA ASP A 107 -2.23 -9.11 -11.62
C ASP A 107 -1.41 -9.01 -10.32
N MET A 108 -1.98 -9.46 -9.21
CA MET A 108 -1.36 -9.42 -7.88
C MET A 108 -0.05 -10.21 -7.81
N ASP A 109 0.14 -11.25 -8.64
CA ASP A 109 1.38 -12.01 -8.66
C ASP A 109 2.58 -11.14 -9.08
N LEU A 110 2.35 -10.11 -9.91
CA LEU A 110 3.37 -9.15 -10.31
C LEU A 110 3.80 -8.24 -9.14
N LEU A 111 2.88 -7.86 -8.26
CA LEU A 111 3.22 -7.10 -7.04
C LEU A 111 4.01 -7.94 -6.06
N VAL A 112 3.65 -9.21 -5.89
CA VAL A 112 4.40 -10.16 -5.05
C VAL A 112 5.81 -10.33 -5.61
N GLU A 113 5.96 -10.55 -6.92
CA GLU A 113 7.27 -10.67 -7.56
C GLU A 113 8.11 -9.39 -7.39
N ALA A 114 7.50 -8.21 -7.55
CA ALA A 114 8.16 -6.92 -7.34
C ALA A 114 8.66 -6.79 -5.90
N CYS A 115 7.84 -7.14 -4.90
CA CYS A 115 8.24 -7.13 -3.49
C CYS A 115 9.40 -8.08 -3.23
N VAL A 116 9.33 -9.33 -3.70
CA VAL A 116 10.40 -10.32 -3.55
C VAL A 116 11.71 -9.82 -4.15
N LYS A 117 11.65 -9.19 -5.35
CA LYS A 117 12.83 -8.56 -5.95
C LYS A 117 13.39 -7.43 -5.09
N VAL A 118 12.56 -6.50 -4.63
CA VAL A 118 13.02 -5.41 -3.75
C VAL A 118 13.63 -5.94 -2.46
N LEU A 119 13.02 -6.97 -1.85
CA LEU A 119 13.57 -7.63 -0.67
C LEU A 119 14.94 -8.25 -0.98
N SER A 120 15.12 -8.91 -2.12
CA SER A 120 16.44 -9.44 -2.51
C SER A 120 17.50 -8.35 -2.76
N ILE A 121 17.11 -7.17 -3.27
CA ILE A 121 18.03 -6.02 -3.39
C ILE A 121 18.50 -5.56 -2.01
N LEU A 122 17.59 -5.48 -1.03
CA LEU A 122 17.92 -5.11 0.35
C LEU A 122 18.93 -6.06 1.01
N ASP A 123 19.09 -7.29 0.51
CA ASP A 123 20.11 -8.21 1.05
C ASP A 123 21.54 -7.74 0.75
N PHE A 124 21.70 -7.01 -0.34
CA PHE A 124 22.97 -6.45 -0.78
C PHE A 124 23.08 -4.95 -0.46
N TYR A 125 21.94 -4.27 -0.28
CA TYR A 125 21.89 -2.83 -0.02
C TYR A 125 20.89 -2.49 1.10
N PRO A 126 21.10 -2.96 2.34
CA PRO A 126 20.11 -2.82 3.41
C PRO A 126 19.84 -1.39 3.85
N LYS A 127 20.77 -0.47 3.54
CA LYS A 127 20.66 0.98 3.77
C LYS A 127 20.13 1.74 2.56
N SER A 128 19.48 1.06 1.62
CA SER A 128 18.92 1.67 0.43
C SER A 128 17.53 2.26 0.72
N ALA A 129 17.44 3.56 0.98
CA ALA A 129 16.16 4.23 1.16
C ALA A 129 15.23 4.09 -0.06
N SER A 130 15.79 3.96 -1.27
CA SER A 130 15.01 3.75 -2.49
C SER A 130 14.26 2.41 -2.51
N CYS A 131 14.77 1.37 -1.83
CA CYS A 131 14.05 0.11 -1.69
C CYS A 131 12.82 0.26 -0.79
N TYR A 132 12.94 0.98 0.33
CA TYR A 132 11.79 1.26 1.21
C TYR A 132 10.76 2.17 0.54
N HIS A 133 11.21 3.11 -0.28
CA HIS A 133 10.32 3.87 -1.17
C HIS A 133 9.54 2.95 -2.11
N LEU A 134 10.21 2.02 -2.79
CA LEU A 134 9.55 1.08 -3.71
C LEU A 134 8.54 0.18 -2.99
N LEU A 135 8.87 -0.36 -1.82
CA LEU A 135 7.93 -1.14 -1.02
C LEU A 135 6.73 -0.29 -0.57
N GLY A 136 7.00 0.94 -0.10
CA GLY A 136 5.93 1.88 0.26
C GLY A 136 5.03 2.23 -0.93
N PHE A 137 5.61 2.43 -2.12
CA PHE A 137 4.87 2.67 -3.35
C PHE A 137 4.03 1.46 -3.79
N ILE A 138 4.54 0.24 -3.60
CA ILE A 138 3.75 -0.98 -3.86
C ILE A 138 2.55 -1.06 -2.91
N CYS A 139 2.73 -0.81 -1.61
CA CYS A 139 1.61 -0.75 -0.67
C CYS A 139 0.61 0.36 -1.02
N TYR A 140 1.12 1.52 -1.49
CA TYR A 140 0.29 2.61 -1.98
C TYR A 140 -0.56 2.21 -3.19
N LEU A 141 0.03 1.53 -4.19
CA LEU A 141 -0.71 0.99 -5.33
C LEU A 141 -1.77 -0.04 -4.91
N ASN A 142 -1.56 -0.76 -3.82
CA ASN A 142 -2.51 -1.70 -3.24
C ASN A 142 -3.47 -1.07 -2.21
N ASN A 143 -3.62 0.27 -2.22
CA ASN A 143 -4.45 1.05 -1.30
C ASN A 143 -4.22 0.78 0.21
N SER A 144 -3.02 0.30 0.56
CA SER A 144 -2.61 -0.02 1.94
C SER A 144 -1.78 1.14 2.51
N LEU A 145 -2.46 2.27 2.74
CA LEU A 145 -1.82 3.56 3.04
C LEU A 145 -1.04 3.56 4.37
N HIS A 146 -1.50 2.80 5.37
CA HIS A 146 -0.84 2.72 6.68
C HIS A 146 0.50 1.98 6.58
N GLU A 147 0.50 0.82 5.91
CA GLU A 147 1.67 0.00 5.64
C GLU A 147 2.66 0.77 4.76
N ALA A 148 2.16 1.47 3.73
CA ALA A 148 2.96 2.36 2.89
C ALA A 148 3.67 3.43 3.73
N SER A 149 2.93 4.16 4.57
CA SER A 149 3.48 5.19 5.46
C SER A 149 4.55 4.62 6.41
N THR A 150 4.30 3.44 6.98
CA THR A 150 5.24 2.75 7.88
C THR A 150 6.56 2.43 7.18
N LEU A 151 6.52 1.86 5.97
CA LEU A 151 7.71 1.57 5.17
C LEU A 151 8.49 2.83 4.81
N LEU A 152 7.78 3.90 4.45
CA LEU A 152 8.39 5.19 4.14
C LEU A 152 9.07 5.83 5.36
N GLN A 153 8.51 5.66 6.56
CA GLN A 153 9.15 6.11 7.80
C GLN A 153 10.46 5.35 8.07
N ILE A 154 10.48 4.03 7.84
CA ILE A 154 11.71 3.23 7.95
C ILE A 154 12.75 3.74 6.94
N GLY A 155 12.37 3.93 5.67
CA GLY A 155 13.27 4.47 4.65
C GLY A 155 13.80 5.87 4.99
N LYS A 156 12.97 6.73 5.57
CA LYS A 156 13.36 8.08 6.00
C LYS A 156 14.34 8.09 7.18
N ALA A 157 14.22 7.11 8.08
CA ALA A 157 15.18 6.93 9.17
C ALA A 157 16.57 6.51 8.65
N ILE A 158 16.63 5.89 7.47
CA ILE A 158 17.87 5.47 6.79
C ILE A 158 18.48 6.63 6.01
N ASP A 159 17.70 7.32 5.18
CA ASP A 159 18.12 8.52 4.46
C ASP A 159 16.99 9.56 4.46
N ASN A 160 17.18 10.62 5.25
CA ASN A 160 16.20 11.70 5.37
C ASN A 160 16.26 12.70 4.20
N THR A 161 17.24 12.58 3.30
CA THR A 161 17.43 13.45 2.14
C THR A 161 16.87 12.85 0.84
N TYR A 162 16.42 11.60 0.87
CA TYR A 162 15.87 10.92 -0.29
C TYR A 162 14.45 11.43 -0.61
N GLU A 163 14.38 12.42 -1.51
CA GLU A 163 13.16 13.19 -1.81
C GLU A 163 11.92 12.36 -2.20
N PRO A 164 12.01 11.27 -2.99
CA PRO A 164 10.82 10.50 -3.37
C PRO A 164 10.00 9.97 -2.18
N ILE A 165 10.64 9.68 -1.05
CA ILE A 165 9.93 9.31 0.19
C ILE A 165 9.08 10.46 0.69
N SER A 166 9.64 11.68 0.73
CA SER A 166 8.93 12.87 1.20
C SER A 166 7.75 13.22 0.30
N GLU A 167 7.92 13.06 -1.02
CA GLU A 167 6.85 13.27 -2.00
C GLU A 167 5.69 12.30 -1.79
N LEU A 168 5.96 10.99 -1.73
CA LEU A 168 4.91 9.98 -1.52
C LEU A 168 4.26 10.09 -0.14
N GLN A 169 5.02 10.42 0.93
CA GLN A 169 4.44 10.69 2.25
C GLN A 169 3.46 11.85 2.24
N ARG A 170 3.73 12.89 1.44
CA ARG A 170 2.82 14.03 1.27
C ARG A 170 1.56 13.62 0.51
N GLU A 171 1.69 12.81 -0.54
CA GLU A 171 0.54 12.28 -1.27
C GLU A 171 -0.38 11.43 -0.38
N ILE A 172 0.19 10.49 0.37
CA ILE A 172 -0.56 9.66 1.34
C ILE A 172 -1.25 10.53 2.39
N ARG A 173 -0.57 11.56 2.92
CA ARG A 173 -1.17 12.47 3.89
C ARG A 173 -2.35 13.23 3.30
N ASN A 174 -2.19 13.77 2.09
CA ASN A 174 -3.29 14.46 1.42
C ASN A 174 -4.51 13.54 1.26
N LEU A 175 -4.30 12.25 0.94
CA LEU A 175 -5.42 11.28 0.89
C LEU A 175 -6.08 11.07 2.26
N TYR A 176 -5.30 10.96 3.33
CA TYR A 176 -5.85 10.88 4.68
C TYR A 176 -6.65 12.13 5.05
N ASP A 177 -6.11 13.32 4.78
CA ASP A 177 -6.78 14.59 5.04
C ASP A 177 -8.12 14.65 4.28
N GLU A 178 -8.17 14.16 3.03
CA GLU A 178 -9.39 14.10 2.24
C GLU A 178 -10.39 13.05 2.75
N ILE A 179 -9.94 11.97 3.39
CA ILE A 179 -10.81 10.93 3.96
C ILE A 179 -11.35 11.35 5.35
N GLU A 180 -10.48 11.81 6.24
CA GLU A 180 -10.79 12.15 7.63
C GLU A 180 -11.37 13.56 7.77
N GLY A 181 -11.10 14.46 6.82
CA GLY A 181 -11.39 15.89 6.94
C GLY A 181 -10.47 16.59 7.95
N ASP A 182 -10.27 17.90 7.78
CA ASP A 182 -9.53 18.75 8.72
C ASP A 182 -10.47 19.67 9.55
N GLU A 183 -9.90 20.66 10.25
CA GLU A 183 -10.67 21.62 11.05
C GLU A 183 -11.68 22.42 10.19
N GLY A 184 -12.94 21.99 10.23
CA GLY A 184 -14.05 22.61 9.51
C GLY A 184 -14.57 21.77 8.35
N GLU A 185 -13.92 20.64 8.05
CA GLU A 185 -14.34 19.69 7.02
C GLU A 185 -15.05 18.49 7.64
N GLN A 186 -15.96 17.89 6.88
CA GLN A 186 -16.63 16.66 7.27
C GLN A 186 -15.86 15.47 6.70
N PRO A 187 -15.61 14.42 7.52
CA PRO A 187 -15.00 13.19 7.05
C PRO A 187 -15.87 12.51 5.98
N LEU A 188 -15.24 11.86 5.01
CA LEU A 188 -15.91 10.86 4.18
C LEU A 188 -16.17 9.59 4.99
N LEU A 189 -15.22 9.20 5.85
CA LEU A 189 -15.25 7.94 6.62
C LEU A 189 -15.17 8.16 8.13
N GLU A 190 -15.92 7.36 8.89
CA GLU A 190 -15.77 7.19 10.34
C GLU A 190 -15.31 5.75 10.60
N GLY A 191 -14.00 5.56 10.78
CA GLY A 191 -13.40 4.22 10.80
C GLY A 191 -13.47 3.55 9.42
N ASN A 192 -14.02 2.34 9.36
CA ASN A 192 -14.13 1.56 8.11
C ASN A 192 -15.51 1.71 7.44
N CYS A 193 -16.23 2.79 7.71
CA CYS A 193 -17.59 3.02 7.23
C CYS A 193 -17.75 4.47 6.78
N LEU A 194 -18.71 4.73 5.88
CA LEU A 194 -19.10 6.10 5.54
C LEU A 194 -19.50 6.88 6.80
N SER A 195 -19.06 8.13 6.90
CA SER A 195 -19.44 9.03 7.99
C SER A 195 -20.95 9.24 8.01
N ASN A 196 -21.51 9.52 9.18
CA ASN A 196 -22.95 9.72 9.30
C ASN A 196 -23.42 10.94 8.49
N SER A 197 -22.60 11.98 8.46
CA SER A 197 -22.83 13.19 7.66
C SER A 197 -22.89 12.89 6.16
N LEU A 198 -22.00 12.03 5.65
CA LEU A 198 -22.03 11.63 4.25
C LEU A 198 -23.25 10.74 3.94
N LYS A 199 -23.58 9.79 4.81
CA LYS A 199 -24.78 8.96 4.66
C LYS A 199 -26.04 9.79 4.53
N CYS A 200 -26.22 10.81 5.37
CA CYS A 200 -27.39 11.70 5.26
C CYS A 200 -27.49 12.41 3.90
N ILE A 201 -26.36 12.81 3.30
CA ILE A 201 -26.38 13.38 1.95
C ILE A 201 -26.74 12.33 0.90
N LEU A 202 -26.13 11.15 1.00
CA LEU A 202 -26.34 10.06 0.06
C LEU A 202 -27.79 9.55 0.12
N GLU A 203 -28.42 9.53 1.29
CA GLU A 203 -29.87 9.26 1.43
C GLU A 203 -30.70 10.32 0.71
N GLU A 204 -30.38 11.60 0.88
CA GLU A 204 -31.11 12.66 0.17
C GLU A 204 -30.92 12.57 -1.36
N LEU A 205 -29.72 12.17 -1.81
CA LEU A 205 -29.46 11.93 -3.22
C LEU A 205 -30.21 10.72 -3.74
N PHE A 206 -30.17 9.62 -3.00
CA PHE A 206 -30.93 8.43 -3.33
C PHE A 206 -32.43 8.77 -3.48
N ASP A 207 -33.01 9.43 -2.48
CA ASP A 207 -34.40 9.91 -2.50
C ASP A 207 -34.67 10.91 -3.64
N ARG A 208 -33.67 11.58 -4.19
CA ARG A 208 -33.86 12.49 -5.33
C ARG A 208 -34.00 11.72 -6.65
N PHE A 209 -33.30 10.61 -6.78
CA PHE A 209 -33.23 9.82 -8.01
C PHE A 209 -34.16 8.60 -8.01
N ASP A 210 -34.59 8.10 -6.85
CA ASP A 210 -35.68 7.13 -6.69
C ASP A 210 -37.02 7.85 -7.00
N GLU A 211 -37.39 7.90 -8.27
CA GLU A 211 -38.54 8.65 -8.78
C GLU A 211 -39.85 7.95 -8.43
N ASP A 212 -39.86 6.62 -8.45
CA ASP A 212 -41.06 5.81 -8.19
C ASP A 212 -41.29 5.45 -6.73
N LYS A 213 -40.31 5.72 -5.84
CA LYS A 213 -40.38 5.55 -4.38
C LYS A 213 -40.51 4.10 -3.95
N ASP A 214 -39.89 3.19 -4.69
CA ASP A 214 -39.85 1.77 -4.34
C ASP A 214 -38.68 1.39 -3.41
N GLY A 215 -37.79 2.35 -3.10
CA GLY A 215 -36.63 2.15 -2.24
C GLY A 215 -35.44 1.50 -2.94
N ALA A 216 -35.45 1.48 -4.28
CA ALA A 216 -34.36 1.06 -5.14
C ALA A 216 -34.13 2.11 -6.25
N LEU A 217 -32.92 2.12 -6.82
CA LEU A 217 -32.63 2.82 -8.06
C LEU A 217 -32.63 1.80 -9.19
N ASN A 218 -33.62 1.86 -10.05
CA ASN A 218 -33.70 1.02 -11.23
C ASN A 218 -32.68 1.46 -12.31
N VAL A 219 -32.64 0.78 -13.46
CA VAL A 219 -31.65 1.05 -14.51
C VAL A 219 -31.75 2.49 -15.06
N GLU A 220 -32.96 3.01 -15.23
CA GLU A 220 -33.19 4.36 -15.79
C GLU A 220 -32.78 5.44 -14.78
N GLU A 221 -33.11 5.25 -13.50
CA GLU A 221 -32.75 6.16 -12.42
C GLU A 221 -31.24 6.17 -12.16
N MET A 222 -30.60 5.00 -12.20
CA MET A 222 -29.15 4.88 -12.08
C MET A 222 -28.43 5.53 -13.26
N ASP A 223 -28.93 5.35 -14.49
CA ASP A 223 -28.43 6.05 -15.68
C ASP A 223 -28.54 7.57 -15.52
N HIS A 224 -29.69 8.07 -15.04
CA HIS A 224 -29.90 9.48 -14.77
C HIS A 224 -28.95 10.04 -13.70
N PHE A 225 -28.75 9.29 -12.61
CA PHE A 225 -27.79 9.63 -11.56
C PHE A 225 -26.36 9.71 -12.10
N LEU A 226 -25.92 8.69 -12.83
CA LEU A 226 -24.56 8.61 -13.40
C LEU A 226 -24.33 9.67 -14.48
N TYR A 227 -25.33 9.95 -15.31
CA TYR A 227 -25.28 11.04 -16.29
C TYR A 227 -25.17 12.40 -15.60
N THR A 228 -25.93 12.64 -14.54
CA THR A 228 -25.83 13.89 -13.76
C THR A 228 -24.45 14.04 -13.13
N THR A 229 -23.86 12.92 -12.69
CA THR A 229 -22.55 12.88 -12.05
C THR A 229 -21.41 13.02 -13.06
N ASN A 230 -21.46 12.38 -14.22
CA ASN A 230 -20.29 12.29 -15.11
C ASN A 230 -20.49 12.91 -16.49
N GLY A 231 -21.71 13.38 -16.80
CA GLY A 231 -22.08 13.92 -18.11
C GLY A 231 -22.13 12.86 -19.22
N LEU A 232 -22.02 11.58 -18.86
CA LEU A 232 -21.97 10.45 -19.78
C LEU A 232 -22.92 9.36 -19.28
N HIS A 233 -23.66 8.77 -20.22
CA HIS A 233 -24.48 7.59 -19.94
C HIS A 233 -23.56 6.37 -19.79
N PRO A 234 -23.71 5.56 -18.72
CA PRO A 234 -23.00 4.30 -18.58
C PRO A 234 -23.36 3.32 -19.71
N ALA A 235 -22.47 2.37 -19.97
CA ALA A 235 -22.81 1.21 -20.79
C ALA A 235 -23.87 0.35 -20.06
N ALA A 236 -24.76 -0.30 -20.81
CA ALA A 236 -25.88 -1.04 -20.19
C ALA A 236 -25.41 -2.18 -19.26
N ASP A 237 -24.33 -2.86 -19.63
CA ASP A 237 -23.71 -3.93 -18.85
C ASP A 237 -23.05 -3.43 -17.55
N PHE A 238 -22.61 -2.16 -17.51
CA PHE A 238 -22.04 -1.56 -16.31
C PHE A 238 -23.06 -1.46 -15.16
N VAL A 239 -24.30 -1.02 -15.46
CA VAL A 239 -25.34 -0.89 -14.43
C VAL A 239 -25.75 -2.27 -13.89
N GLU A 240 -25.85 -3.26 -14.77
CA GLU A 240 -26.12 -4.64 -14.36
C GLU A 240 -24.99 -5.19 -13.45
N GLN A 241 -23.73 -4.86 -13.74
CA GLN A 241 -22.61 -5.25 -12.89
C GLN A 241 -22.67 -4.58 -11.52
N LEU A 242 -23.04 -3.30 -11.43
CA LEU A 242 -23.25 -2.62 -10.14
C LEU A 242 -24.29 -3.35 -9.28
N PHE A 243 -25.40 -3.79 -9.88
CA PHE A 243 -26.45 -4.51 -9.16
C PHE A 243 -25.99 -5.91 -8.68
N GLN A 244 -25.00 -6.50 -9.35
CA GLN A 244 -24.41 -7.78 -8.92
C GLN A 244 -23.34 -7.59 -7.84
N MET A 245 -22.61 -6.47 -7.87
CA MET A 245 -21.54 -6.18 -6.92
C MET A 245 -22.06 -5.69 -5.56
N PHE A 246 -23.14 -4.92 -5.56
CA PHE A 246 -23.67 -4.23 -4.39
C PHE A 246 -25.09 -4.67 -4.06
N SER A 247 -25.54 -4.36 -2.84
CA SER A 247 -26.86 -4.77 -2.35
C SER A 247 -28.01 -4.24 -3.23
N SER A 248 -28.65 -5.15 -3.96
CA SER A 248 -29.79 -4.91 -4.85
C SER A 248 -31.00 -5.77 -4.50
N ASN A 249 -32.17 -5.40 -5.00
CA ASN A 249 -33.42 -6.16 -4.89
C ASN A 249 -34.05 -6.37 -6.28
N GLU A 250 -35.30 -6.83 -6.35
CA GLU A 250 -36.00 -7.06 -7.64
C GLU A 250 -36.30 -5.77 -8.43
N TYR A 251 -36.16 -4.61 -7.78
CA TYR A 251 -36.44 -3.29 -8.34
C TYR A 251 -35.16 -2.55 -8.78
N GLY A 252 -34.03 -2.79 -8.12
CA GLY A 252 -32.74 -2.18 -8.49
C GLY A 252 -31.74 -2.11 -7.34
N LEU A 253 -30.85 -1.12 -7.37
CA LEU A 253 -29.86 -0.89 -6.31
C LEU A 253 -30.53 -0.28 -5.08
N THR A 254 -30.46 -0.94 -3.93
CA THR A 254 -31.04 -0.40 -2.69
C THR A 254 -30.19 0.76 -2.13
N VAL A 255 -30.75 1.54 -1.20
CA VAL A 255 -29.98 2.59 -0.48
C VAL A 255 -28.72 2.02 0.19
N GLN A 256 -28.79 0.79 0.70
CA GLN A 256 -27.64 0.11 1.28
C GLN A 256 -26.58 -0.21 0.21
N GLY A 257 -26.99 -0.66 -0.98
CA GLY A 257 -26.08 -0.87 -2.10
C GLY A 257 -25.46 0.44 -2.61
N PHE A 258 -26.22 1.53 -2.56
CA PHE A 258 -25.73 2.87 -2.90
C PHE A 258 -24.66 3.35 -1.91
N PHE A 259 -24.83 3.10 -0.62
CA PHE A 259 -23.78 3.33 0.37
C PHE A 259 -22.54 2.46 0.14
N GLU A 260 -22.72 1.19 -0.22
CA GLU A 260 -21.59 0.29 -0.50
C GLU A 260 -20.78 0.77 -1.71
N PHE A 261 -21.47 1.21 -2.77
CA PHE A 261 -20.85 1.84 -3.94
C PHE A 261 -20.01 3.07 -3.55
N PHE A 262 -20.59 4.00 -2.79
CA PHE A 262 -19.88 5.21 -2.35
C PHE A 262 -18.78 4.93 -1.32
N LEU A 263 -18.92 3.89 -0.49
CA LEU A 263 -17.85 3.47 0.42
C LEU A 263 -16.65 2.99 -0.37
N GLN A 264 -16.87 2.14 -1.37
CA GLN A 264 -15.79 1.67 -2.23
C GLN A 264 -15.14 2.82 -2.98
N GLN A 265 -15.94 3.72 -3.56
CA GLN A 265 -15.42 4.90 -4.25
C GLN A 265 -14.64 5.85 -3.32
N ALA A 266 -15.09 6.06 -2.07
CA ALA A 266 -14.39 6.91 -1.11
C ALA A 266 -13.06 6.31 -0.64
N LEU A 267 -12.97 4.97 -0.60
CA LEU A 267 -11.73 4.26 -0.30
C LEU A 267 -10.76 4.30 -1.49
N ASP A 268 -11.26 4.17 -2.72
CA ASP A 268 -10.41 4.12 -3.93
C ASP A 268 -9.99 5.50 -4.42
N ASN A 269 -10.90 6.48 -4.39
CA ASN A 269 -10.68 7.84 -4.88
C ASN A 269 -11.52 8.87 -4.09
N PRO A 270 -11.11 9.24 -2.87
CA PRO A 270 -11.85 10.17 -2.01
C PRO A 270 -12.08 11.55 -2.66
N LEU A 271 -11.13 12.00 -3.48
CA LEU A 271 -11.24 13.25 -4.23
C LEU A 271 -12.37 13.22 -5.27
N GLU A 272 -12.54 12.09 -5.95
CA GLU A 272 -13.65 11.90 -6.90
C GLU A 272 -14.99 11.87 -6.18
N THR A 273 -15.08 11.17 -5.05
CA THR A 273 -16.30 11.19 -4.21
C THR A 273 -16.69 12.62 -3.81
N ARG A 274 -15.76 13.42 -3.30
CA ARG A 274 -16.02 14.84 -2.97
C ARG A 274 -16.40 15.64 -4.21
N GLY A 275 -15.75 15.38 -5.34
CA GLY A 275 -16.07 15.96 -6.64
C GLY A 275 -17.52 15.68 -7.07
N ASP A 276 -17.99 14.45 -6.87
CA ASP A 276 -19.36 14.05 -7.23
C ASP A 276 -20.39 14.75 -6.35
N LEU A 277 -20.16 14.86 -5.04
CA LEU A 277 -21.01 15.65 -4.14
C LEU A 277 -21.17 17.10 -4.63
N LYS A 278 -20.09 17.70 -5.14
CA LYS A 278 -20.12 19.05 -5.71
C LYS A 278 -21.02 19.17 -6.93
N LYS A 279 -20.99 18.18 -7.81
CA LYS A 279 -21.86 18.17 -9.01
C LYS A 279 -23.34 18.07 -8.63
N HIS A 280 -23.63 17.47 -7.48
CA HIS A 280 -24.97 17.38 -6.91
C HIS A 280 -25.39 18.55 -6.02
N GLY A 281 -24.57 19.61 -5.97
CA GLY A 281 -24.89 20.86 -5.27
C GLY A 281 -24.47 20.90 -3.81
N TYR A 282 -23.55 20.05 -3.37
CA TYR A 282 -23.00 20.08 -2.02
C TYR A 282 -21.57 20.65 -2.00
N ASP A 283 -21.23 21.37 -0.95
CA ASP A 283 -19.86 21.78 -0.73
C ASP A 283 -19.02 20.52 -0.43
N PRO A 284 -17.95 20.27 -1.21
CA PRO A 284 -17.20 19.01 -1.15
C PRO A 284 -16.52 18.78 0.20
N LYS A 285 -16.37 19.82 1.01
CA LYS A 285 -15.62 19.82 2.26
C LYS A 285 -16.56 19.84 3.47
N THR A 286 -17.54 20.72 3.46
CA THR A 286 -18.45 20.94 4.59
C THR A 286 -19.77 20.20 4.48
N PHE A 287 -20.05 19.58 3.32
CA PHE A 287 -21.30 18.87 3.04
C PHE A 287 -22.57 19.74 3.10
N THR A 288 -22.40 21.06 3.12
CA THR A 288 -23.51 22.02 3.10
C THR A 288 -24.02 22.22 1.67
N LYS A 289 -25.32 22.48 1.48
CA LYS A 289 -25.85 22.78 0.14
C LYS A 289 -25.31 24.10 -0.38
N ILE A 290 -24.71 24.07 -1.57
CA ILE A 290 -24.31 25.26 -2.31
C ILE A 290 -25.61 25.87 -2.86
N SER A 291 -25.96 27.06 -2.37
CA SER A 291 -27.06 27.83 -2.94
C SER A 291 -26.68 28.25 -4.36
N VAL A 292 -27.37 27.72 -5.36
CA VAL A 292 -27.27 28.12 -6.77
C VAL A 292 -28.23 29.27 -7.05
#